data_AF-A0A928S3G3-F1
#
_entry.id   AF-A0A928S3G3-F1
#
_cell.length_a   1.000
_cell.length_b   1.000
_cell.length_c   1.000
_cell.angle_alpha   90.00
_cell.angle_beta   90.00
_cell.angle_gamma   90.00
#
_symmetry.space_group_name_H-M   'P 1'
#
loop_
_entity.id
_entity.type
_entity.pdbx_description
1 polymer ?
#
loop_
_entity_poly.entity_id
_entity_poly.type
_entity_poly.pdbx_seq_one_letter_code
_entity_poly.pdbx_strand_id
1 'polypeptide(L)'
;MPEPRTTGEFGCPRCFGPDPEAAWGHKLDPCGHLVDDSHFGVALFRCPDCHQMFVSIFTEFVDWIDGDDPQYWDRLPLTPAEAENLARQGEAVDLRQIEELGRDRRRLKVDYPKGSPRKCAWTAGGLAIVPGH
;
A
#
# COMPACT_ATOMS: atom_id res chain seq x y z
N MET A 1 -17.66 27.96 -1.79
CA MET A 1 -17.59 27.12 -2.99
C MET A 1 -16.29 26.33 -2.89
N PRO A 2 -16.29 25.01 -2.67
CA PRO A 2 -15.05 24.25 -2.72
C PRO A 2 -14.58 24.18 -4.17
N GLU A 3 -13.31 24.49 -4.39
CA GLU A 3 -12.64 24.59 -5.68
C GLU A 3 -12.66 23.23 -6.43
N PRO A 4 -12.65 23.24 -7.77
CA PRO A 4 -12.63 22.01 -8.56
C PRO A 4 -11.35 21.22 -8.26
N ARG A 5 -11.52 19.97 -7.79
CA ARG A 5 -10.43 19.01 -7.58
C ARG A 5 -9.72 18.80 -8.91
N THR A 6 -8.50 19.31 -9.02
CA THR A 6 -7.65 19.08 -10.18
C THR A 6 -7.48 17.58 -10.37
N THR A 7 -7.92 17.11 -11.53
CA THR A 7 -7.60 15.81 -12.09
C THR A 7 -6.08 15.68 -12.18
N GLY A 8 -5.44 14.69 -11.52
CA GLY A 8 -4.08 14.31 -11.90
C GLY A 8 -3.19 13.62 -10.87
N GLU A 9 -3.20 14.00 -9.60
CA GLU A 9 -2.19 13.52 -8.64
C GLU A 9 -2.85 12.92 -7.41
N PHE A 10 -2.60 11.64 -7.18
CA PHE A 10 -3.12 10.91 -6.03
C PHE A 10 -2.73 11.58 -4.70
N GLY A 11 -3.66 11.62 -3.74
CA GLY A 11 -3.36 12.01 -2.36
C GLY A 11 -3.09 13.51 -2.14
N CYS A 12 -2.61 13.82 -0.93
CA CYS A 12 -2.20 15.15 -0.49
C CYS A 12 -0.72 15.12 -0.07
N PRO A 13 -0.08 16.29 0.20
CA PRO A 13 1.32 16.36 0.60
C PRO A 13 1.68 15.55 1.85
N ARG A 14 0.69 15.13 2.66
CA ARG A 14 0.92 14.30 3.85
C ARG A 14 0.89 12.81 3.57
N CYS A 15 -0.06 12.33 2.77
CA CYS A 15 -0.20 10.89 2.48
C CYS A 15 0.56 10.44 1.22
N PHE A 16 0.84 11.37 0.31
CA PHE A 16 1.51 11.12 -0.97
C PHE A 16 2.50 12.23 -1.33
N GLY A 17 3.09 12.87 -0.30
CA GLY A 17 4.12 13.90 -0.47
C GLY A 17 5.43 13.38 -1.07
N PRO A 18 6.38 14.26 -1.39
CA PRO A 18 7.67 13.86 -1.96
C PRO A 18 8.55 13.07 -0.96
N ASP A 19 8.32 13.23 0.35
CA ASP A 19 9.06 12.52 1.39
C ASP A 19 8.36 11.18 1.73
N PRO A 20 9.01 10.02 1.45
CA PRO A 20 8.42 8.71 1.69
C PRO A 20 8.32 8.36 3.19
N GLU A 21 9.26 8.83 4.03
CA GLU A 21 9.23 8.57 5.48
C GLU A 21 8.07 9.33 6.12
N ALA A 22 7.87 10.60 5.72
CA ALA A 22 6.74 11.40 6.18
C ALA A 22 5.40 10.79 5.75
N ALA A 23 5.31 10.28 4.51
CA ALA A 23 4.11 9.63 3.99
C ALA A 23 3.82 8.28 4.67
N TRP A 24 4.85 7.51 5.03
CA TRP A 24 4.69 6.30 5.83
C TRP A 24 4.19 6.60 7.24
N GLY A 25 4.78 7.62 7.89
CA GLY A 25 4.44 8.04 9.25
C GLY A 25 3.07 8.71 9.37
N HIS A 26 2.47 9.15 8.26
CA HIS A 26 1.12 9.68 8.27
C HIS A 26 0.09 8.55 8.48
N LYS A 27 -0.67 8.67 9.57
CA LYS A 27 -1.68 7.68 9.96
C LYS A 27 -2.87 7.71 9.00
N LEU A 28 -3.12 6.58 8.34
CA LEU A 28 -4.29 6.34 7.51
C LEU A 28 -5.32 5.50 8.28
N ASP A 29 -6.60 5.72 8.00
CA ASP A 29 -7.68 4.97 8.62
C ASP A 29 -7.92 3.66 7.85
N PRO A 30 -7.89 2.49 8.51
CA PRO A 30 -8.27 1.24 7.87
C PRO A 30 -9.75 1.27 7.50
N CYS A 31 -10.06 0.83 6.28
CA CYS A 31 -11.41 0.84 5.73
C CYS A 31 -11.90 -0.56 5.33
N GLY A 32 -11.01 -1.54 5.27
CA GLY A 32 -11.35 -2.94 5.02
C GLY A 32 -10.11 -3.81 4.92
N HIS A 33 -10.26 -5.11 5.18
CA HIS A 33 -9.24 -6.13 4.94
C HIS A 33 -9.73 -7.03 3.81
N LEU A 34 -8.85 -7.30 2.83
CA LEU A 34 -9.11 -8.17 1.69
C LEU A 34 -8.41 -9.51 1.88
N VAL A 35 -7.20 -9.52 2.41
CA VAL A 35 -6.48 -10.76 2.79
C VAL A 35 -5.93 -10.57 4.19
N ASP A 36 -6.18 -11.53 5.06
CA ASP A 36 -5.77 -11.54 6.46
C ASP A 36 -5.04 -12.86 6.77
N ASP A 37 -3.84 -13.02 6.18
CA ASP A 37 -2.92 -14.10 6.49
C ASP A 37 -1.80 -13.58 7.41
N SER A 38 -1.25 -14.45 8.26
CA SER A 38 -0.24 -14.07 9.27
C SER A 38 1.02 -13.47 8.64
N HIS A 39 1.40 -13.93 7.44
CA HIS A 39 2.62 -13.49 6.75
C HIS A 39 2.30 -12.72 5.45
N PHE A 40 1.02 -12.55 5.12
CA PHE A 40 0.59 -11.84 3.92
C PHE A 40 -0.76 -11.14 4.13
N GLY A 41 -0.74 -9.81 4.05
CA GLY A 41 -1.94 -9.01 4.28
C GLY A 41 -2.24 -8.08 3.11
N VAL A 42 -3.51 -7.93 2.75
CA VAL A 42 -3.96 -6.89 1.82
C VAL A 42 -5.10 -6.13 2.47
N ALA A 43 -4.93 -4.83 2.67
CA ALA A 43 -5.91 -3.99 3.34
C ALA A 43 -6.10 -2.65 2.63
N LEU A 44 -7.31 -2.11 2.74
CA LEU A 44 -7.70 -0.82 2.22
C LEU A 44 -7.59 0.24 3.32
N PHE A 45 -6.98 1.36 2.98
CA PHE A 45 -6.78 2.50 3.84
C PHE A 45 -7.33 3.78 3.21
N ARG A 46 -7.71 4.73 4.05
CA ARG A 46 -8.17 6.05 3.63
C ARG A 46 -7.42 7.13 4.37
N CYS A 47 -6.98 8.15 3.66
CA CYS A 47 -6.42 9.34 4.29
C CYS A 47 -7.55 10.14 4.97
N PRO A 48 -7.45 10.46 6.27
CA PRO A 48 -8.46 11.26 6.96
C PRO A 48 -8.52 12.71 6.45
N ASP A 49 -7.41 13.25 5.95
CA ASP A 49 -7.31 14.64 5.50
C ASP A 49 -7.88 14.87 4.09
N CYS A 50 -7.58 13.98 3.15
CA CYS A 50 -7.96 14.16 1.73
C CYS A 50 -8.89 13.06 1.17
N HIS A 51 -9.24 12.06 1.99
CA HIS A 51 -10.06 10.91 1.60
C HIS A 51 -9.49 10.04 0.46
N GLN A 52 -8.22 10.24 0.09
CA GLN A 52 -7.53 9.36 -0.86
C GLN A 52 -7.51 7.92 -0.31
N MET A 53 -7.93 6.99 -1.15
CA MET A 53 -7.90 5.56 -0.86
C MET A 53 -6.55 4.97 -1.28
N PHE A 54 -6.08 4.01 -0.50
CA PHE A 54 -4.87 3.26 -0.77
C PHE A 54 -5.14 1.78 -0.52
N VAL A 55 -4.46 0.92 -1.27
CA VAL A 55 -4.26 -0.48 -0.87
C VAL A 55 -2.86 -0.60 -0.28
N SER A 56 -2.77 -1.26 0.87
CA SER A 56 -1.51 -1.65 1.49
C SER A 56 -1.39 -3.16 1.40
N ILE A 57 -0.28 -3.60 0.86
CA ILE A 57 0.11 -5.00 0.76
C ILE A 57 1.24 -5.19 1.76
N PHE A 58 1.13 -6.21 2.58
CA PHE A 58 2.11 -6.63 3.56
C PHE A 58 2.60 -8.02 3.17
N THR A 59 3.91 -8.21 3.17
CA THR A 59 4.55 -9.51 2.95
C THR A 59 5.68 -9.68 3.96
N GLU A 60 5.63 -10.76 4.73
CA GLU A 60 6.71 -11.20 5.61
C GLU A 60 7.31 -12.49 5.04
N PHE A 61 8.62 -12.58 4.94
CA PHE A 61 9.30 -13.82 4.56
C PHE A 61 9.88 -14.45 5.82
N VAL A 62 9.30 -15.56 6.25
CA VAL A 62 9.70 -16.22 7.49
C VAL A 62 10.84 -17.18 7.21
N ASP A 63 12.04 -16.86 7.70
CA ASP A 63 13.19 -17.75 7.59
C ASP A 63 13.31 -18.72 8.78
N TRP A 64 12.49 -18.52 9.83
CA TRP A 64 12.49 -19.25 11.11
C TRP A 64 13.85 -19.23 11.84
N ILE A 65 14.73 -18.31 11.46
CA ILE A 65 16.08 -18.15 12.01
C ILE A 65 16.09 -16.85 12.82
N ASP A 66 16.21 -16.97 14.14
CA ASP A 66 16.38 -15.86 15.09
C ASP A 66 15.20 -14.86 15.21
N GLY A 67 14.08 -15.06 14.47
CA GLY A 67 12.83 -14.29 14.63
C GLY A 67 12.88 -12.83 14.16
N ASP A 68 13.95 -12.44 13.45
CA ASP A 68 14.08 -11.15 12.76
C ASP A 68 13.76 -11.34 11.27
N ASP A 69 12.50 -11.65 10.99
CA ASP A 69 12.02 -11.97 9.64
C ASP A 69 11.86 -10.68 8.81
N PRO A 70 12.39 -10.65 7.57
CA PRO A 70 12.27 -9.48 6.73
C PRO A 70 10.82 -9.22 6.30
N GLN A 71 10.39 -7.98 6.51
CA GLN A 71 9.03 -7.52 6.24
C GLN A 71 9.02 -6.43 5.17
N TYR A 72 8.01 -6.48 4.31
CA TYR A 72 7.84 -5.60 3.16
C TYR A 72 6.42 -5.05 3.13
N TRP A 73 6.30 -3.76 2.85
CA TRP A 73 5.01 -3.13 2.57
C TRP A 73 5.05 -2.37 1.25
N ASP A 74 4.04 -2.58 0.42
CA ASP A 74 3.76 -1.75 -0.74
C ASP A 74 2.42 -1.04 -0.54
N ARG A 75 2.42 0.29 -0.61
CA ARG A 75 1.20 1.12 -0.51
C ARG A 75 0.96 1.85 -1.82
N LEU A 76 -0.15 1.51 -2.47
CA LEU A 76 -0.54 1.99 -3.78
C LEU A 76 -1.78 2.90 -3.66
N PRO A 77 -1.78 4.09 -4.28
CA PRO A 77 -2.99 4.89 -4.34
C PRO A 77 -4.00 4.32 -5.34
N LEU A 78 -5.28 4.38 -4.95
CA LEU A 78 -6.40 3.88 -5.74
C LEU A 78 -7.31 5.01 -6.19
N THR A 79 -7.92 4.88 -7.36
CA THR A 79 -9.07 5.71 -7.70
C THR A 79 -10.30 5.28 -6.88
N PRO A 80 -11.32 6.14 -6.70
CA PRO A 80 -12.54 5.74 -6.01
C PRO A 80 -13.21 4.49 -6.61
N ALA A 81 -13.18 4.37 -7.94
CA ALA A 81 -13.76 3.22 -8.65
C ALA A 81 -12.99 1.91 -8.39
N GLU A 82 -11.66 1.97 -8.36
CA GLU A 82 -10.83 0.80 -8.04
C GLU A 82 -10.99 0.37 -6.59
N ALA A 83 -10.99 1.33 -5.66
CA ALA A 83 -11.18 1.04 -4.24
C ALA A 83 -12.54 0.38 -3.99
N GLU A 84 -13.59 0.85 -4.65
CA GLU A 84 -14.91 0.24 -4.59
C GLU A 84 -14.94 -1.15 -5.22
N ASN A 85 -14.29 -1.35 -6.37
CA ASN A 85 -14.19 -2.66 -7.00
C ASN A 85 -13.47 -3.68 -6.11
N LEU A 86 -12.32 -3.32 -5.52
CA LEU A 86 -11.58 -4.18 -4.60
C LEU A 86 -12.40 -4.47 -3.34
N ALA A 87 -13.07 -3.46 -2.78
CA ALA A 87 -13.95 -3.65 -1.62
C ALA A 87 -15.12 -4.59 -1.90
N ARG A 88 -15.67 -4.60 -3.13
CA ARG A 88 -16.72 -5.54 -3.54
C ARG A 88 -16.21 -6.97 -3.71
N GLN A 89 -14.95 -7.15 -4.11
CA GLN A 89 -14.34 -8.48 -4.24
C GLN A 89 -14.05 -9.11 -2.88
N GLY A 90 -13.67 -8.29 -1.87
CA GLY A 90 -13.39 -8.77 -0.51
C GLY A 90 -12.27 -9.82 -0.50
N GLU A 91 -12.51 -10.95 0.16
CA GLU A 91 -11.56 -12.07 0.27
C GLU A 91 -11.26 -12.77 -1.06
N ALA A 92 -12.09 -12.56 -2.09
CA ALA A 92 -11.88 -13.09 -3.42
C ALA A 92 -11.09 -12.12 -4.33
N VAL A 93 -10.34 -11.19 -3.75
CA VAL A 93 -9.56 -10.20 -4.50
C VAL A 93 -8.54 -10.87 -5.42
N ASP A 94 -8.49 -10.42 -6.68
CA ASP A 94 -7.45 -10.88 -7.61
C ASP A 94 -6.18 -10.03 -7.42
N LEU A 95 -5.12 -10.65 -6.88
CA LEU A 95 -3.84 -9.99 -6.66
C LEU A 95 -3.23 -9.47 -7.96
N ARG A 96 -3.47 -10.12 -9.10
CA ARG A 96 -2.97 -9.66 -10.41
C ARG A 96 -3.56 -8.32 -10.80
N GLN A 97 -4.83 -8.08 -10.44
CA GLN A 97 -5.45 -6.78 -10.66
C GLN A 97 -4.68 -5.68 -9.89
N ILE A 98 -4.25 -5.97 -8.67
CA ILE A 98 -3.48 -5.01 -7.85
C ILE A 98 -2.09 -4.78 -8.46
N GLU A 99 -1.43 -5.84 -8.93
CA GLU A 99 -0.14 -5.75 -9.65
C GLU A 99 -0.24 -4.85 -10.88
N GLU A 100 -1.31 -5.01 -11.68
CA GLU A 100 -1.56 -4.21 -12.87
C GLU A 100 -1.79 -2.74 -12.54
N LEU A 101 -2.57 -2.45 -11.49
CA LEU A 101 -2.76 -1.07 -11.01
C LEU A 101 -1.44 -0.45 -10.56
N GLY A 102 -0.54 -1.24 -9.99
CA GLY A 102 0.77 -0.81 -9.52
C GLY A 102 1.79 -0.51 -10.61
N ARG A 103 1.62 -1.06 -11.82
CA ARG A 103 2.60 -0.99 -12.91
C ARG A 103 2.92 0.44 -13.33
N ASP A 104 1.90 1.28 -13.46
CA ASP A 104 2.02 2.63 -14.01
C ASP A 104 1.95 3.73 -12.94
N ARG A 105 2.06 3.35 -11.66
CA ARG A 105 1.85 4.27 -10.54
C ARG A 105 3.06 4.34 -9.64
N ARG A 106 3.29 5.55 -9.12
CA ARG A 106 4.18 5.73 -7.98
C ARG A 106 3.52 5.10 -6.75
N ARG A 107 4.26 4.25 -6.05
CA ARG A 107 3.86 3.58 -4.81
C ARG A 107 4.91 3.80 -3.74
N LEU A 108 4.48 3.76 -2.50
CA LEU A 108 5.37 3.78 -1.35
C LEU A 108 5.78 2.35 -1.05
N LYS A 109 7.09 2.08 -1.10
CA LYS A 109 7.67 0.80 -0.69
C LYS A 109 8.39 1.00 0.64
N VAL A 110 8.13 0.11 1.59
CA VAL A 110 8.78 0.12 2.90
C VAL A 110 9.39 -1.25 3.15
N ASP A 111 10.70 -1.25 3.33
CA ASP A 111 11.49 -2.46 3.53
C ASP A 111 12.00 -2.45 4.97
N TYR A 112 11.73 -3.53 5.70
CA TYR A 112 12.33 -3.87 7.00
C TYR A 112 13.23 -5.09 6.80
N PRO A 113 14.46 -4.88 6.29
CA PRO A 113 15.41 -5.96 6.11
C PRO A 113 15.99 -6.43 7.45
N LYS A 114 16.24 -7.74 7.54
CA LYS A 114 16.94 -8.37 8.67
C LYS A 114 18.28 -7.68 8.96
N GLY A 115 18.51 -7.34 10.22
CA GLY A 115 19.77 -6.73 10.69
C GLY A 115 20.09 -5.35 10.11
N SER A 116 19.11 -4.63 9.55
CA SER A 116 19.33 -3.30 8.96
C SER A 116 18.17 -2.34 9.27
N PRO A 117 18.41 -1.02 9.28
CA PRO A 117 17.32 -0.05 9.49
C PRO A 117 16.28 -0.14 8.38
N ARG A 118 15.03 0.15 8.75
CA ARG A 118 13.92 0.35 7.81
C ARG A 118 14.29 1.35 6.72
N LYS A 119 13.81 1.10 5.51
CA LYS A 119 13.93 2.02 4.38
C LYS A 119 12.55 2.28 3.77
N CYS A 120 12.13 3.54 3.68
CA CYS A 120 10.98 3.94 2.87
C CYS A 120 11.46 4.59 1.56
N ALA A 121 10.85 4.21 0.43
CA ALA A 121 11.17 4.77 -0.87
C ALA A 121 9.92 4.90 -1.75
N TRP A 122 9.89 5.94 -2.58
CA TRP A 122 8.95 6.02 -3.69
C TRP A 122 9.50 5.21 -4.86
N THR A 123 8.69 4.28 -5.37
CA THR A 123 9.04 3.49 -6.55
C THR A 123 7.91 3.54 -7.57
N ALA A 124 8.22 3.32 -8.84
CA ALA A 124 7.26 3.20 -9.93
C ALA A 124 7.69 2.05 -10.84
N GLY A 125 6.75 1.43 -11.54
CA GLY A 125 7.00 0.23 -12.37
C GLY A 125 6.36 -1.03 -11.79
N GLY A 126 6.64 -2.20 -12.37
CA GLY A 126 6.02 -3.47 -11.98
C GLY A 126 5.97 -3.70 -10.47
N LEU A 127 4.78 -3.98 -9.96
CA LEU A 127 4.55 -4.54 -8.64
C LEU A 127 4.43 -6.04 -8.82
N ALA A 128 5.26 -6.81 -8.12
CA ALA A 128 5.14 -8.27 -8.06
C ALA A 128 4.73 -8.62 -6.63
N ILE A 129 3.51 -9.12 -6.48
CA ILE A 129 2.96 -9.56 -5.20
C ILE A 129 3.27 -11.04 -5.09
N VAL A 130 4.26 -11.37 -4.26
CA VAL A 130 4.60 -12.74 -3.92
C VAL A 130 4.12 -12.96 -2.49
N PRO A 131 3.16 -13.87 -2.24
CA PRO A 131 2.81 -14.28 -0.89
C PRO A 131 4.07 -14.79 -0.19
N GLY A 132 4.32 -14.29 1.02
CA GLY A 132 5.41 -14.78 1.85
C GLY A 132 5.20 -16.25 2.18
N HIS A 133 6.28 -17.02 2.18
CA HIS A 133 6.33 -18.41 2.64
C HIS A 133 7.45 -18.56 3.65
#